data_AF-A0A943HLJ6-F1
#
_entry.id   AF-A0A943HLJ6-F1
#
_cell.length_a   1.000
_cell.length_b   1.000
_cell.length_c   1.000
_cell.angle_alpha   90.00
_cell.angle_beta   90.00
_cell.angle_gamma   90.00
#
_symmetry.space_group_name_H-M   'P 1'
#
loop_
_entity.id
_entity.type
_entity.pdbx_description
1 polymer ?
#
loop_
_entity_poly.entity_id
_entity_poly.type
_entity_poly.pdbx_seq_one_letter_code
_entity_poly.pdbx_strand_id
1 'polypeptide(L)' 'MKEKTYYEVLEEMERKNSSQYEILLELGEICFSMIKRINREQVRTVRETEVTLNGKNYQITIEERSPWNT' A
#
# COMPACT_ATOMS: atom_id res chain seq x y z
N MET A 1 18.56 2.48 -34.21
CA MET A 1 18.02 2.02 -32.92
C MET A 1 18.59 0.63 -32.67
N LYS A 2 19.22 0.37 -31.52
CA LYS A 2 19.66 -1.00 -31.19
C LYS A 2 18.43 -1.77 -30.72
N GLU A 3 18.17 -2.93 -31.31
CA GLU A 3 17.17 -3.87 -30.80
C GLU A 3 17.62 -4.41 -29.45
N LYS A 4 16.71 -4.42 -28.48
CA LYS A 4 16.94 -5.06 -27.19
C LYS A 4 16.78 -6.56 -27.34
N THR A 5 17.60 -7.31 -26.63
CA THR A 5 17.50 -8.77 -26.56
C THR A 5 16.32 -9.17 -25.66
N TYR A 6 15.82 -10.39 -25.87
CA TYR A 6 14.73 -10.97 -25.08
C TYR A 6 14.98 -10.89 -23.56
N TYR A 7 16.22 -11.11 -23.12
CA TYR A 7 16.59 -11.07 -21.71
C TYR A 7 16.63 -9.65 -21.13
N GLU A 8 17.09 -8.66 -21.90
CA GLU A 8 17.09 -7.25 -21.49
C GLU A 8 15.65 -6.72 -21.29
N VAL A 9 14.70 -7.20 -22.10
CA VAL A 9 13.28 -6.86 -21.94
C VAL A 9 12.71 -7.46 -20.67
N LEU A 10 13.03 -8.72 -20.35
CA LEU A 10 12.58 -9.38 -19.12
C LEU A 10 13.16 -8.72 -17.86
N GLU A 11 14.45 -8.37 -17.88
CA GLU A 11 15.13 -7.73 -16.75
C GLU A 11 14.57 -6.32 -16.47
N GLU A 12 14.19 -5.58 -17.52
CA GLU A 12 13.47 -4.30 -17.39
C GLU A 12 12.06 -4.46 -16.83
N MET A 13 11.35 -5.53 -17.23
CA MET A 13 10.01 -5.84 -16.71
C MET A 13 10.07 -6.23 -15.23
N GLU A 14 11.04 -7.06 -14.83
CA GLU A 14 11.27 -7.45 -13.43
C GLU A 14 11.65 -6.25 -12.56
N ARG A 15 12.57 -5.39 -13.02
CA ARG A 15 12.93 -4.15 -12.28
C ARG A 15 11.77 -3.16 -12.14
N LYS A 16 10.92 -3.04 -13.16
CA LYS A 16 9.71 -2.21 -13.05
C LYS A 16 8.71 -2.80 -12.07
N ASN A 17 8.54 -4.13 -12.09
CA ASN A 17 7.62 -4.82 -11.18
C ASN A 17 8.10 -4.79 -9.72
N SER A 18 9.41 -4.93 -9.48
CA SER A 18 9.96 -4.96 -8.12
C SER A 18 9.63 -3.68 -7.36
N SER A 19 9.81 -2.52 -8.01
CA SER A 19 9.52 -1.21 -7.39
C SER A 19 8.04 -1.03 -7.01
N GLN A 20 7.10 -1.57 -7.80
CA GLN A 20 5.68 -1.51 -7.46
C GLN A 20 5.34 -2.49 -6.34
N TYR A 21 5.95 -3.66 -6.35
CA TYR A 21 5.73 -4.67 -5.32
C TYR A 21 6.26 -4.22 -3.95
N GLU A 22 7.41 -3.54 -3.92
CA GLU A 22 7.96 -2.91 -2.71
C GLU A 22 7.01 -1.85 -2.15
N ILE A 23 6.46 -0.97 -3.00
CA ILE A 23 5.46 0.03 -2.56
C ILE A 23 4.23 -0.65 -1.96
N LEU A 24 3.74 -1.73 -2.59
CA LEU A 24 2.57 -2.47 -2.07
C LEU A 24 2.86 -3.13 -0.72
N LEU A 25 4.06 -3.67 -0.54
CA LEU A 25 4.50 -4.25 0.74
C LEU A 25 4.55 -3.18 1.83
N GLU A 26 5.18 -2.03 1.57
CA GLU A 26 5.28 -0.93 2.53
C GLU A 26 3.90 -0.38 2.92
N LEU A 27 3.01 -0.16 1.94
CA LEU A 27 1.63 0.24 2.20
C LEU A 27 0.89 -0.81 3.06
N GLY A 28 1.12 -2.10 2.78
CA GLY A 28 0.55 -3.20 3.56
C GLY A 28 0.98 -3.18 5.02
N GLU A 29 2.26 -2.97 5.30
CA GLU A 29 2.79 -2.88 6.66
C GLU A 29 2.22 -1.67 7.43
N ILE A 30 2.10 -0.52 6.76
CA ILE A 30 1.51 0.68 7.34
C ILE A 30 0.05 0.45 7.70
N CYS A 31 -0.74 -0.08 6.77
CA CYS A 31 -2.14 -0.42 7.00
C CYS A 31 -2.29 -1.39 8.18
N PHE A 32 -1.47 -2.44 8.24
CA PHE A 32 -1.51 -3.41 9.34
C PHE A 32 -1.21 -2.77 10.70
N SER A 33 -0.23 -1.88 10.76
CA SER A 33 0.10 -1.11 11.97
C SER A 33 -1.05 -0.20 12.39
N MET A 34 -1.71 0.47 11.44
CA MET A 34 -2.88 1.31 11.71
C MET A 34 -4.06 0.50 12.23
N ILE A 35 -4.35 -0.66 11.62
CA ILE A 35 -5.43 -1.58 12.07
C ILE A 35 -5.17 -2.05 13.50
N LYS A 36 -3.94 -2.46 13.83
CA LYS A 36 -3.58 -2.86 15.21
C LYS A 36 -3.83 -1.76 16.24
N ARG A 37 -3.75 -0.50 15.84
CA ARG A 37 -3.96 0.67 16.72
C ARG A 37 -5.43 1.11 16.79
N ILE A 38 -6.31 0.60 15.92
CA ILE A 38 -7.74 0.79 16.06
C ILE A 38 -8.16 -0.02 17.29
N ASN A 39 -8.49 0.71 18.36
CA ASN A 39 -8.76 0.12 19.66
C ASN A 39 -10.11 -0.60 19.59
N ARG A 40 -10.15 -1.88 20.00
CA ARG A 40 -11.32 -2.78 19.85
C ARG A 40 -12.56 -2.36 20.64
N GLU A 41 -12.48 -1.29 21.44
CA GLU A 41 -13.53 -0.84 22.36
C GLU A 41 -14.37 0.33 21.82
N GLN A 42 -13.99 0.96 20.69
CA GLN A 42 -14.75 2.08 20.13
C GLN A 42 -15.53 1.66 18.88
N VAL A 43 -16.86 1.81 18.96
CA VAL A 43 -17.87 1.35 18.00
C VAL A 43 -17.74 1.93 16.58
N ARG A 44 -16.85 2.90 16.36
CA ARG A 44 -16.44 3.43 15.04
C ARG A 44 -15.14 4.19 15.23
N THR A 45 -14.08 3.73 14.60
CA THR A 45 -12.80 4.45 14.57
C THR A 45 -12.42 4.69 13.11
N VAL A 46 -12.29 5.95 12.73
CA VAL A 46 -11.68 6.37 11.46
C VAL A 46 -10.27 6.87 11.79
N ARG A 47 -9.26 6.29 11.15
CA ARG A 47 -7.89 6.80 11.19
C ARG A 47 -7.46 7.21 9.80
N GLU A 48 -6.91 8.42 9.70
CA GLU A 48 -6.34 8.96 8.48
C GLU A 48 -4.86 9.23 8.69
N THR A 49 -4.04 8.82 7.72
CA THR A 49 -2.60 9.07 7.71
C THR A 49 -2.17 9.42 6.30
N GLU A 50 -1.37 10.47 6.16
CA GLU A 50 -0.64 10.78 4.93
C GLU A 50 0.73 10.09 4.96
N VAL A 51 1.11 9.46 3.85
CA VAL A 51 2.36 8.73 3.70
C VAL A 51 3.01 9.11 2.38
N THR A 52 4.30 9.42 2.40
CA THR A 52 5.10 9.61 1.19
C THR A 52 5.93 8.37 0.91
N LEU A 53 5.65 7.67 -0.19
CA LEU A 53 6.39 6.49 -0.64
C LEU A 53 6.87 6.70 -2.08
N ASN A 54 8.16 6.43 -2.32
CA ASN A 54 8.80 6.57 -3.62
C ASN A 54 8.47 7.90 -4.35
N GLY A 55 8.49 9.01 -3.60
CA GLY A 55 8.19 10.36 -4.10
C GLY A 55 6.72 10.66 -4.40
N LYS A 56 5.80 9.72 -4.10
CA LYS A 56 4.35 9.91 -4.23
C LYS A 56 3.70 10.02 -2.86
N ASN A 57 2.66 10.85 -2.76
CA ASN A 57 1.88 11.00 -1.54
C ASN A 57 0.60 10.16 -1.62
N TYR A 58 0.34 9.45 -0.54
CA TYR A 58 -0.81 8.57 -0.35
C TYR A 58 -1.57 9.02 0.90
N GLN A 59 -2.90 9.05 0.82
CA GLN A 59 -3.77 9.20 1.98
C GLN A 59 -4.41 7.86 2.27
N ILE A 60 -4.23 7.34 3.49
CA ILE A 60 -4.77 6.06 3.93
C ILE A 60 -5.84 6.32 4.98
N THR A 61 -7.06 5.89 4.69
CA THR A 61 -8.18 5.94 5.62
C THR A 61 -8.61 4.52 5.97
N ILE A 62 -8.64 4.20 7.27
CA ILE A 62 -9.13 2.91 7.77
C ILE A 62 -10.32 3.17 8.68
N GLU A 63 -11.45 2.51 8.36
CA GLU A 63 -12.70 2.63 9.08
C GLU A 63 -13.18 1.25 9.55
N GLU A 64 -13.41 1.10 10.85
CA GLU A 64 -14.11 -0.05 11.41
C GLU A 64 -15.62 0.23 11.48
N ARG A 65 -16.43 -0.61 10.83
CA ARG A 65 -17.90 -0.52 10.83
C ARG A 65 -18.51 -1.71 11.56
N SER A 66 -19.44 -1.44 12.49
CA SER A 66 -20.26 -2.50 13.09
C SER A 66 -21.15 -3.14 12.01
N PRO A 67 -21.17 -4.48 11.90
CA PRO A 67 -22.00 -5.18 10.92
C PRO A 67 -23.52 -5.05 11.20
N TRP A 68 -23.90 -4.51 12.37
CA TRP A 68 -25.29 -4.45 12.83
C TRP A 68 -25.96 -3.07 12.65
N ASN A 69 -25.26 -2.07 12.11
CA ASN A 69 -25.81 -0.75 11.78
C ASN A 69 -25.92 -0.62 10.25
N THR A 70 -26.93 -1.26 9.66
CA THR A 70 -27.43 -0.97 8.30
C THR A 70 -28.89 -0.55 8.40
#